data_AF-A0A519D1L5-F1
#
_entry.id   AF-A0A519D1L5-F1
#
_cell.length_a   1.000
_cell.length_b   1.000
_cell.length_c   1.000
_cell.angle_alpha   90.00
_cell.angle_beta   90.00
_cell.angle_gamma   90.00
#
_symmetry.space_group_name_H-M   'P 1'
#
loop_
_entity.id
_entity.type
_entity.pdbx_description
1 polymer ?
#
loop_
_entity_poly.entity_id
_entity_poly.type
_entity_poly.pdbx_seq_one_letter_code
_entity_poly.pdbx_strand_id
1 'polypeptide(L)'
;MIEEFKPDIILVDRQRHFGLDAIKEKIPLIIHLRGNYWKEMKTARKTIYKSLPKQVALNAWEKIGEECFKGAEIIVPICKYLDEITKKKLENKNTFVMYQGIDPSKW
;
A
#
# COMPACT_ATOMS: atom_id res chain seq x y z
N MET A 1 -12.93 5.69 16.37
CA MET A 1 -11.95 4.58 16.25
C MET A 1 -10.53 5.03 16.56
N ILE A 2 -9.84 5.86 15.73
CA ILE A 2 -8.46 6.28 16.03
C ILE A 2 -8.38 7.07 17.35
N GLU A 3 -9.27 8.03 17.58
CA GLU A 3 -9.29 8.83 18.82
C GLU A 3 -9.60 8.02 20.09
N GLU A 4 -10.33 6.92 19.94
CA GLU A 4 -10.75 6.05 21.04
C GLU A 4 -9.70 4.97 21.34
N PHE A 5 -9.22 4.30 20.29
CA PHE A 5 -8.21 3.23 20.39
C PHE A 5 -6.81 3.76 20.64
N LYS A 6 -6.47 4.94 20.09
CA LYS A 6 -5.17 5.61 20.18
C LYS A 6 -4.00 4.69 19.79
N PRO A 7 -3.95 4.21 18.53
CA PRO A 7 -2.89 3.33 18.08
C PRO A 7 -1.54 4.05 18.04
N ASP A 8 -0.48 3.38 18.49
CA ASP A 8 0.89 3.84 18.27
C ASP A 8 1.35 3.65 16.83
N ILE A 9 0.80 2.64 16.13
CA ILE A 9 1.14 2.27 14.75
C ILE A 9 -0.13 1.80 14.04
N ILE A 10 -0.25 2.13 12.75
CA ILE A 10 -1.29 1.62 11.86
C ILE A 10 -0.65 0.77 10.76
N LEU A 11 -1.03 -0.50 10.70
CA LEU A 11 -0.67 -1.42 9.61
C LEU A 11 -1.85 -1.57 8.64
N VAL A 12 -1.63 -1.31 7.36
CA VAL A 12 -2.65 -1.50 6.32
C VAL A 12 -2.20 -2.45 5.23
N ASP A 13 -3.14 -3.26 4.73
CA ASP A 13 -2.94 -4.09 3.54
C ASP A 13 -3.20 -3.33 2.23
N ARG A 14 -3.95 -2.21 2.32
CA ARG A 14 -4.30 -1.37 1.18
C ARG A 14 -4.16 0.12 1.50
N GLN A 15 -3.58 0.80 0.54
CA GLN A 15 -3.26 2.21 0.49
C GLN A 15 -4.50 2.97 -0.02
N ARG A 16 -5.36 3.28 0.93
CA ARG A 16 -6.68 3.91 0.77
C ARG A 16 -6.86 5.00 1.84
N HIS A 17 -8.08 5.51 1.97
CA HIS A 17 -8.42 6.60 2.90
C HIS A 17 -7.88 6.39 4.31
N PHE A 18 -7.96 5.17 4.86
CA PHE A 18 -7.46 4.90 6.21
C PHE A 18 -5.94 5.13 6.36
N GLY A 19 -5.15 4.84 5.31
CA GLY A 19 -3.73 5.17 5.30
C GLY A 19 -3.47 6.67 5.25
N LEU A 20 -4.31 7.43 4.53
CA LEU A 20 -4.22 8.90 4.53
C LEU A 20 -4.58 9.48 5.90
N ASP A 21 -5.57 8.93 6.57
CA ASP A 21 -5.98 9.39 7.88
C ASP A 21 -4.90 9.09 8.92
N ALA A 22 -4.23 7.93 8.85
CA ALA A 22 -3.03 7.66 9.66
C ALA A 22 -1.95 8.73 9.48
N ILE A 23 -1.67 9.13 8.23
CA ILE A 23 -0.68 10.18 7.92
C ILE A 23 -1.12 11.54 8.48
N LYS A 24 -2.38 11.92 8.32
CA LYS A 24 -2.92 13.20 8.83
C LYS A 24 -2.85 13.29 10.34
N GLU A 25 -3.20 12.20 11.03
CA GLU A 25 -3.14 12.07 12.48
C GLU A 25 -1.69 11.89 13.00
N LYS A 26 -0.70 11.87 12.10
CA LYS A 26 0.73 11.70 12.41
C LYS A 26 1.04 10.40 13.16
N ILE A 27 0.26 9.35 12.88
CA ILE A 27 0.47 8.02 13.42
C ILE A 27 1.34 7.23 12.42
N PRO A 28 2.45 6.60 12.86
CA PRO A 28 3.27 5.71 12.04
C PRO A 28 2.45 4.76 11.17
N LEU A 29 2.58 4.91 9.86
CA LEU A 29 1.91 4.07 8.87
C LEU A 29 2.87 3.00 8.34
N ILE A 30 2.49 1.74 8.50
CA ILE A 30 3.13 0.60 7.88
C ILE A 30 2.23 0.05 6.77
N ILE A 31 2.78 -0.19 5.59
CA ILE A 31 2.05 -0.75 4.45
C ILE A 31 2.54 -2.17 4.18
N HIS A 32 1.65 -3.14 4.31
CA HIS A 32 1.89 -4.50 3.85
C HIS A 32 1.64 -4.60 2.35
N LEU A 33 2.69 -4.86 1.56
CA LEU A 33 2.63 -4.90 0.11
C LEU A 33 2.52 -6.35 -0.39
N ARG A 34 1.29 -6.77 -0.66
CA ARG A 34 0.98 -8.14 -1.13
C ARG A 34 1.02 -8.33 -2.63
N GLY A 35 1.10 -7.25 -3.41
CA GLY A 35 1.04 -7.28 -4.86
C GLY A 35 1.90 -6.21 -5.50
N ASN A 36 2.16 -6.34 -6.80
CA ASN A 36 2.90 -5.33 -7.54
C ASN A 36 1.94 -4.18 -7.89
N TYR A 37 1.72 -3.30 -6.91
CA TYR A 37 0.81 -2.15 -7.02
C TYR A 37 1.01 -1.37 -8.32
N TRP A 38 2.25 -1.02 -8.67
CA TRP A 38 2.53 -0.23 -9.86
C TRP A 38 2.15 -0.96 -11.15
N LYS A 39 2.39 -2.28 -11.23
CA LYS A 39 1.98 -3.09 -12.38
C LYS A 39 0.47 -3.25 -12.44
N GLU A 40 -0.18 -3.42 -11.30
CA GLU A 40 -1.63 -3.51 -11.18
C GLU A 40 -2.31 -2.22 -11.67
N MET A 41 -1.85 -1.05 -11.22
CA MET A 41 -2.37 0.25 -11.69
C MET A 41 -2.18 0.44 -13.19
N LYS A 42 -1.00 0.11 -13.73
CA LYS A 42 -0.72 0.16 -15.17
C LYS A 42 -1.63 -0.79 -15.96
N THR A 43 -1.88 -1.99 -15.45
CA THR A 43 -2.73 -3.00 -16.09
C THR A 43 -4.20 -2.58 -16.04
N ALA A 44 -4.66 -2.10 -14.89
CA ALA A 44 -6.03 -1.62 -14.66
C ALA A 44 -6.38 -0.49 -15.65
N ARG A 45 -5.46 0.46 -15.84
CA ARG A 45 -5.59 1.56 -16.81
C ARG A 45 -5.76 1.08 -18.25
N LYS A 46 -5.06 0.01 -18.63
CA LYS A 46 -5.09 -0.55 -20.00
C LYS A 46 -6.25 -1.51 -20.27
N THR A 47 -6.90 -2.04 -19.24
CA THR A 47 -7.86 -3.15 -19.38
C THR A 47 -9.27 -2.74 -18.96
N ILE A 48 -9.53 -2.68 -17.65
CA ILE A 48 -10.86 -2.54 -17.06
C ILE A 48 -11.30 -1.09 -16.84
N TYR A 49 -10.36 -0.13 -16.77
CA TYR A 49 -10.63 1.31 -16.58
C TYR A 49 -10.42 2.13 -17.86
N LYS A 50 -10.95 1.68 -19.00
CA LYS A 50 -10.78 2.39 -20.29
C LYS A 50 -11.65 3.64 -20.46
N SER A 51 -12.86 3.67 -19.90
CA SER A 51 -13.77 4.82 -20.04
C SER A 51 -13.30 6.03 -19.24
N LEU A 52 -13.63 7.24 -19.71
CA LEU A 52 -13.24 8.49 -19.05
C LEU A 52 -13.59 8.54 -17.54
N PRO A 53 -14.81 8.23 -17.09
CA PRO A 53 -15.13 8.25 -15.67
C PRO A 53 -14.30 7.26 -14.85
N LYS A 54 -14.03 6.08 -15.43
CA LYS A 54 -13.20 5.04 -14.80
C LYS A 54 -11.75 5.48 -14.68
N GLN A 55 -11.20 6.15 -15.69
CA GLN A 55 -9.84 6.68 -15.62
C GLN A 55 -9.70 7.75 -14.54
N VAL A 56 -10.70 8.63 -14.37
CA VAL A 56 -10.72 9.63 -13.30
C VAL A 56 -10.69 8.96 -11.92
N ALA A 57 -11.53 7.95 -11.71
CA ALA A 57 -11.54 7.18 -10.46
C ALA A 57 -10.18 6.50 -10.21
N LEU A 58 -9.59 5.89 -11.24
CA LEU A 58 -8.29 5.25 -11.14
C LEU A 58 -7.17 6.25 -10.78
N ASN A 59 -7.19 7.45 -11.37
CA ASN A 59 -6.24 8.51 -11.04
C ASN A 59 -6.36 8.96 -9.58
N ALA A 60 -7.58 9.08 -9.06
CA ALA A 60 -7.81 9.41 -7.65
C ALA A 60 -7.23 8.33 -6.73
N TRP A 61 -7.45 7.05 -7.04
CA TRP A 61 -6.86 5.95 -6.28
C TRP A 61 -5.35 5.87 -6.41
N GLU A 62 -4.79 6.18 -7.58
CA GLU A 62 -3.36 6.25 -7.79
C GLU A 62 -2.73 7.30 -6.89
N LYS A 63 -3.32 8.51 -6.87
CA LYS A 63 -2.89 9.63 -6.02
C LYS A 63 -2.92 9.28 -4.53
N ILE A 64 -4.03 8.70 -4.06
CA ILE A 64 -4.16 8.24 -2.66
C ILE A 64 -3.07 7.22 -2.34
N GLY A 65 -2.82 6.27 -3.25
CA GLY A 65 -1.79 5.26 -3.06
C GLY A 65 -0.39 5.86 -2.98
N GLU A 66 -0.06 6.80 -3.87
CA GLU A 66 1.22 7.51 -3.84
C GLU A 66 1.43 8.32 -2.56
N GLU A 67 0.40 9.03 -2.09
CA GLU A 67 0.45 9.76 -0.82
C GLU A 67 0.68 8.80 0.35
N CYS A 68 0.00 7.65 0.37
CA CYS A 68 0.25 6.61 1.37
C CYS A 68 1.68 6.08 1.32
N PHE A 69 2.19 5.72 0.14
CA PHE A 69 3.57 5.22 0.00
C PHE A 69 4.63 6.26 0.41
N LYS A 70 4.38 7.53 0.10
CA LYS A 70 5.26 8.64 0.51
C LYS A 70 5.19 8.91 2.01
N GLY A 71 4.01 8.81 2.62
CA GLY A 71 3.83 9.06 4.06
C GLY A 71 4.13 7.86 4.95
N ALA A 72 4.19 6.64 4.39
CA ALA A 72 4.49 5.44 5.15
C ALA A 72 5.92 5.47 5.73
N GLU A 73 6.03 4.99 6.96
CA GLU A 73 7.29 4.83 7.67
C GLU A 73 8.03 3.58 7.19
N ILE A 74 7.29 2.47 7.02
CA ILE A 74 7.83 1.18 6.57
C ILE A 74 6.91 0.59 5.51
N ILE A 75 7.51 0.06 4.44
CA ILE A 75 6.82 -0.81 3.49
C ILE A 75 7.26 -2.24 3.74
N VAL A 76 6.31 -3.17 3.81
CA VAL A 76 6.53 -4.58 4.17
C VAL A 76 6.09 -5.47 3.01
N PRO A 77 6.96 -5.77 2.03
CA PRO A 77 6.63 -6.62 0.90
C PRO A 77 6.58 -8.10 1.28
N ILE A 78 5.69 -8.87 0.65
CA ILE A 78 5.54 -10.30 0.96
C ILE A 78 6.66 -11.21 0.43
N CYS A 79 7.52 -10.69 -0.44
CA CYS A 79 8.62 -11.45 -1.01
C CYS A 79 9.73 -10.52 -1.53
N LYS A 80 10.92 -11.09 -1.73
CA LYS A 80 12.10 -10.37 -2.24
C LYS A 80 11.86 -9.67 -3.59
N TYR A 81 11.08 -10.29 -4.47
CA TYR A 81 10.74 -9.68 -5.76
C TYR A 81 10.01 -8.33 -5.60
N LEU A 82 9.04 -8.25 -4.69
CA LEU A 82 8.31 -7.01 -4.44
C LEU A 82 9.17 -5.99 -3.70
N ASP A 83 10.09 -6.44 -2.83
CA ASP A 83 11.07 -5.57 -2.17
C ASP A 83 12.01 -4.87 -3.16
N GLU A 84 12.55 -5.61 -4.11
CA GLU A 84 13.41 -5.03 -5.16
C GLU A 84 12.67 -4.01 -6.02
N ILE A 85 11.38 -4.25 -6.32
CA ILE A 85 10.55 -3.27 -7.03
C ILE A 85 10.29 -2.03 -6.16
N THR A 86 9.98 -2.24 -4.88
CA THR A 86 9.70 -1.17 -3.92
C THR A 86 10.88 -0.24 -3.78
N LYS A 87 12.09 -0.77 -3.57
CA LYS A 87 13.34 0.00 -3.47
C LYS A 87 13.64 0.82 -4.72
N LYS A 88 13.32 0.29 -5.90
CA LYS A 88 13.48 1.02 -7.17
C LYS A 88 12.44 2.13 -7.36
N LYS A 89 11.28 2.03 -6.72
CA LYS A 89 10.15 2.96 -6.88
C LYS A 89 10.11 4.03 -5.80
N LEU A 90 10.55 3.70 -4.60
CA LEU A 90 10.52 4.55 -3.42
C LEU A 90 11.94 4.63 -2.86
N GLU A 91 12.72 5.58 -3.37
CA GLU A 91 14.07 5.82 -2.88
C GLU A 91 14.04 6.16 -1.38
N ASN A 92 15.00 5.64 -0.63
CA ASN A 92 15.19 5.92 0.81
C ASN A 92 14.01 5.49 1.73
N LYS A 93 13.18 4.54 1.31
CA LYS A 93 12.16 3.95 2.21
C LYS A 93 12.68 2.73 2.97
N ASN A 94 12.35 2.68 4.26
CA ASN A 94 12.57 1.49 5.08
C ASN A 94 11.68 0.36 4.56
N THR A 95 12.32 -0.78 4.30
CA THR A 95 11.68 -1.96 3.73
C THR A 95 12.13 -3.21 4.47
N PHE A 96 11.17 -4.09 4.76
CA PHE A 96 11.43 -5.39 5.38
C PHE A 96 10.54 -6.46 4.74
N VAL A 97 11.12 -7.58 4.32
CA VAL A 97 10.35 -8.68 3.70
C VAL A 97 9.66 -9.50 4.78
N MET A 98 8.34 -9.64 4.69
CA MET A 98 7.55 -10.49 5.58
C MET A 98 6.81 -11.55 4.77
N TYR A 99 7.30 -12.79 4.82
CA TYR A 99 6.59 -13.92 4.21
C TYR A 99 5.31 -14.23 4.97
N GLN A 100 4.22 -14.54 4.25
CA GLN A 100 2.97 -14.93 4.88
C GLN A 100 3.10 -16.32 5.51
N GLY A 101 2.65 -16.45 6.75
CA GLY A 101 2.49 -17.75 7.39
C GLY A 101 1.33 -18.51 6.74
N ILE A 102 1.55 -19.80 6.45
CA ILE A 102 0.49 -20.74 6.09
C ILE A 102 0.33 -21.69 7.26
N ASP A 103 -0.90 -21.88 7.72
CA ASP A 103 -1.26 -22.88 8.72
C ASP A 103 -1.44 -24.22 8.00
N PRO A 104 -0.52 -25.20 8.13
CA PRO A 104 -0.60 -26.45 7.40
C PRO A 104 -1.85 -27.27 7.75
N SER A 105 -2.46 -27.03 8.90
CA SER A 105 -3.68 -27.73 9.33
C SER A 105 -4.94 -27.27 8.60
N LYS A 106 -4.88 -26.15 7.86
CA LYS A 106 -6.01 -25.54 7.14
C LYS A 106 -5.88 -25.64 5.62
N TRP A 107 -4.93 -26.43 5.12
CA TRP A 107 -4.79 -26.76 3.70
C TRP A 107 -5.63 -27.99 3.36
#